data_AF-A0A968JRD9-F1
#
_entry.id   AF-A0A968JRD9-F1
#
_cell.length_a   1.000
_cell.length_b   1.000
_cell.length_c   1.000
_cell.angle_alpha   90.00
_cell.angle_beta   90.00
_cell.angle_gamma   90.00
#
_symmetry.space_group_name_H-M   'P 1'
#
loop_
_entity.id
_entity.type
_entity.pdbx_description
1 polymer ?
#
loop_
_entity_poly.entity_id
_entity_poly.type
_entity_poly.pdbx_seq_one_letter_code
_entity_poly.pdbx_strand_id
1 'polypeptide(L)'
;GMYEHDDILLNLNTRAMLLKMYYELDEFKVLDSLLESFKVYLKRKKGISEGYVALYSNLIKYTKKLALVNPYSKARKDKLREEIMEAKPMINKEWFLEQLNKMR
;
A
#
# COMPACT_ATOMS: atom_id res chain seq x y z
N GLY A 1 -18.83 -9.81 -16.39
CA GLY A 1 -18.19 -10.58 -17.50
C GLY A 1 -16.68 -10.51 -17.35
N MET A 2 -15.89 -11.36 -18.02
CA MET A 2 -14.41 -11.38 -17.87
C MET A 2 -13.76 -9.98 -17.97
N TYR A 3 -14.24 -9.14 -18.90
CA TYR A 3 -13.82 -7.74 -19.05
C TYR A 3 -13.94 -6.87 -17.78
N GLU A 4 -15.00 -7.06 -16.98
CA GLU A 4 -15.22 -6.27 -15.76
C GLU A 4 -14.20 -6.60 -14.66
N HIS A 5 -13.74 -7.86 -14.62
CA HIS A 5 -12.70 -8.28 -13.68
C HIS A 5 -11.33 -7.70 -14.07
N ASP A 6 -11.02 -7.67 -15.37
CA ASP A 6 -9.79 -7.07 -15.88
C ASP A 6 -9.73 -5.56 -15.60
N ASP A 7 -10.86 -4.86 -15.80
CA ASP A 7 -10.98 -3.44 -15.45
C ASP A 7 -10.78 -3.16 -13.96
N ILE A 8 -11.30 -4.06 -13.10
CA ILE A 8 -11.08 -3.98 -11.65
C ILE A 8 -9.59 -4.11 -11.34
N LEU A 9 -8.93 -5.16 -11.85
CA LEU A 9 -7.51 -5.40 -11.57
C LEU A 9 -6.63 -4.27 -12.11
N LEU A 10 -6.94 -3.77 -13.31
CA LEU A 10 -6.27 -2.61 -13.89
C LEU A 10 -6.39 -1.41 -12.95
N ASN A 11 -7.58 -1.10 -12.44
CA ASN A 11 -7.78 0.00 -11.51
C ASN A 11 -6.98 -0.15 -10.21
N LEU A 12 -6.96 -1.36 -9.63
CA LEU A 12 -6.20 -1.65 -8.41
C LEU A 12 -4.69 -1.47 -8.63
N ASN A 13 -4.16 -1.98 -9.75
CA ASN A 13 -2.76 -1.85 -10.12
C ASN A 13 -2.37 -0.38 -10.37
N THR A 14 -3.17 0.38 -11.11
CA THR A 14 -2.93 1.81 -11.36
C THR A 14 -2.86 2.59 -10.04
N ARG A 15 -3.78 2.34 -9.11
CA ARG A 15 -3.75 2.99 -7.79
C ARG A 15 -2.52 2.59 -6.97
N ALA A 16 -2.10 1.33 -7.04
CA ALA A 16 -0.86 0.89 -6.40
C ALA A 16 0.38 1.58 -6.98
N MET A 17 0.43 1.82 -8.29
CA MET A 17 1.50 2.59 -8.93
C MET A 17 1.50 4.05 -8.46
N LEU A 18 0.34 4.72 -8.49
CA LEU A 18 0.20 6.10 -8.02
C LEU A 18 0.63 6.27 -6.56
N LEU A 19 0.25 5.31 -5.71
CA LEU A 19 0.66 5.26 -4.31
C LEU A 19 2.19 5.24 -4.17
N LYS A 20 2.87 4.39 -4.93
CA LYS A 20 4.34 4.32 -4.90
C LYS A 20 4.97 5.62 -5.38
N MET A 21 4.47 6.17 -6.49
CA MET A 21 4.97 7.45 -7.04
C MET A 21 4.79 8.59 -6.04
N TYR A 22 3.61 8.76 -5.44
CA TYR A 22 3.39 9.83 -4.47
C TYR A 22 4.23 9.66 -3.21
N TYR A 23 4.49 8.42 -2.79
CA TYR A 23 5.42 8.17 -1.69
C TYR A 23 6.86 8.55 -2.07
N GLU A 24 7.34 8.13 -3.25
CA GLU A 24 8.71 8.38 -3.70
C GLU A 24 8.99 9.84 -4.06
N LEU A 25 7.95 10.62 -4.39
CA LEU A 25 8.01 12.06 -4.67
C LEU A 25 7.76 12.93 -3.42
N ASP A 26 7.66 12.33 -2.22
CA ASP A 26 7.33 13.02 -0.97
C ASP A 26 6.00 13.81 -1.00
N GLU A 27 5.06 13.43 -1.88
CA GLU A 27 3.74 14.04 -2.06
C GLU A 27 2.73 13.52 -1.02
N PHE A 28 3.06 13.61 0.27
CA PHE A 28 2.33 12.92 1.34
C PHE A 28 0.87 13.35 1.52
N LYS A 29 0.53 14.61 1.20
CA LYS A 29 -0.86 15.09 1.24
C LYS A 29 -1.71 14.44 0.15
N VAL A 30 -1.16 14.30 -1.04
CA VAL A 30 -1.81 13.64 -2.18
C VAL A 30 -1.89 12.14 -1.91
N LEU A 31 -0.83 11.56 -1.37
CA LEU A 31 -0.78 10.16 -0.94
C LEU A 31 -1.90 9.85 0.06
N ASP A 32 -2.05 10.62 1.14
CA ASP A 32 -3.09 10.36 2.15
C ASP A 32 -4.51 10.41 1.53
N SER A 33 -4.75 11.38 0.65
CA SER A 33 -6.01 11.48 -0.11
C SER A 33 -6.25 10.25 -1.00
N LEU A 34 -5.20 9.74 -1.67
CA LEU A 34 -5.27 8.51 -2.44
C LEU A 34 -5.55 7.30 -1.55
N LEU A 35 -4.87 7.16 -0.41
CA LEU A 35 -5.04 6.03 0.51
C LEU A 35 -6.48 5.94 1.03
N GLU A 36 -7.08 7.06 1.44
CA GLU A 36 -8.45 7.08 1.93
C GLU A 36 -9.46 6.77 0.82
N SER A 37 -9.30 7.38 -0.37
CA SER A 37 -10.20 7.08 -1.50
C SER A 37 -10.05 5.63 -2.00
N PHE A 38 -8.84 5.08 -1.98
CA PHE A 38 -8.58 3.69 -2.37
C PHE A 38 -9.23 2.72 -1.38
N LYS A 39 -9.13 2.98 -0.07
CA LYS A 39 -9.82 2.20 0.96
C LYS A 39 -11.34 2.21 0.79
N VAL A 40 -11.92 3.38 0.49
CA VAL A 40 -13.38 3.50 0.21
C VAL A 40 -13.77 2.72 -1.05
N TYR A 41 -12.95 2.76 -2.11
CA TYR A 41 -13.18 2.00 -3.34
C TYR A 41 -13.20 0.48 -3.07
N LEU A 42 -12.20 -0.05 -2.36
CA LEU A 42 -12.13 -1.47 -2.00
C LEU A 42 -13.36 -1.93 -1.22
N LYS A 43 -13.88 -1.10 -0.31
CA LYS A 43 -15.06 -1.43 0.50
C LYS A 43 -16.36 -1.46 -0.32
N ARG A 44 -16.48 -0.61 -1.35
CA ARG A 44 -17.74 -0.41 -2.09
C ARG A 44 -17.84 -1.24 -3.37
N LYS A 45 -16.71 -1.55 -4.02
CA LYS A 45 -16.70 -2.22 -5.33
C LYS A 45 -17.04 -3.70 -5.16
N LYS A 46 -18.15 -4.11 -5.78
CA LYS A 46 -18.54 -5.52 -5.91
C LYS A 46 -17.69 -6.21 -6.97
N GLY A 47 -17.56 -7.53 -6.87
CA GLY A 47 -16.80 -8.34 -7.84
C GLY A 47 -15.29 -8.43 -7.58
N ILE A 48 -14.78 -7.80 -6.51
CA ILE A 48 -13.41 -8.00 -6.05
C ILE A 48 -13.37 -9.25 -5.16
N SER A 49 -12.42 -10.15 -5.40
CA SER A 49 -12.22 -11.29 -4.50
C SER A 49 -11.69 -10.84 -3.14
N GLU A 50 -12.04 -11.57 -2.08
CA GLU A 50 -11.56 -11.28 -0.72
C GLU A 50 -10.04 -11.28 -0.61
N GLY A 51 -9.37 -12.13 -1.41
CA GLY A 51 -7.90 -12.17 -1.49
C GLY A 51 -7.31 -10.85 -2.01
N TYR A 52 -7.87 -10.28 -3.08
CA TYR A 52 -7.45 -8.95 -3.56
C TYR A 52 -7.79 -7.86 -2.56
N VAL A 53 -8.98 -7.88 -1.94
CA VAL A 53 -9.34 -6.90 -0.91
C VAL A 53 -8.32 -6.91 0.23
N ALA A 54 -7.94 -8.09 0.75
CA ALA A 54 -6.96 -8.21 1.82
C ALA A 54 -5.57 -7.71 1.38
N LEU A 55 -5.13 -8.08 0.18
CA LEU A 55 -3.83 -7.75 -0.40
C LEU A 55 -3.65 -6.23 -0.60
N TYR A 56 -4.65 -5.55 -1.17
CA TYR A 56 -4.61 -4.09 -1.33
C TYR A 56 -4.90 -3.33 -0.02
N SER A 57 -5.66 -3.91 0.91
CA SER A 57 -5.82 -3.34 2.25
C SER A 57 -4.50 -3.31 3.01
N ASN A 58 -3.70 -4.38 2.90
CA ASN A 58 -2.35 -4.41 3.47
C ASN A 58 -1.42 -3.40 2.79
N LEU A 59 -1.46 -3.29 1.45
CA LEU A 59 -0.72 -2.24 0.74
C LEU A 59 -1.02 -0.84 1.34
N ILE A 60 -2.30 -0.47 1.43
CA ILE A 60 -2.73 0.83 1.98
C ILE A 60 -2.24 1.01 3.42
N LYS A 61 -2.46 0.00 4.27
CA LYS A 61 -2.08 0.03 5.69
C LYS A 61 -0.58 0.26 5.86
N TYR A 62 0.25 -0.53 5.16
CA TYR A 62 1.69 -0.45 5.33
C TYR A 62 2.29 0.80 4.68
N THR A 63 1.69 1.33 3.62
CA THR A 63 2.09 2.65 3.09
C THR A 63 1.78 3.76 4.07
N LYS A 64 0.62 3.74 4.73
CA LYS A 64 0.31 4.73 5.78
C LYS A 64 1.30 4.64 6.95
N LYS A 65 1.66 3.42 7.38
CA LYS A 65 2.69 3.23 8.41
C LYS A 65 4.05 3.72 7.97
N LEU A 66 4.43 3.46 6.73
CA LEU A 66 5.69 3.89 6.15
C LEU A 66 5.79 5.42 6.09
N ALA A 67 4.73 6.12 5.67
CA ALA A 67 4.69 7.58 5.63
C ALA A 67 4.73 8.25 7.02
N LEU A 68 4.36 7.53 8.08
CA LEU A 68 4.27 8.06 9.44
C LEU A 68 5.38 7.57 10.38
N VAL A 69 6.21 6.61 9.97
CA VAL A 69 7.27 6.08 10.82
C VAL A 69 8.33 7.15 11.05
N ASN A 70 8.76 7.34 12.30
CA ASN A 70 9.84 8.27 12.60
C ASN A 70 11.16 7.73 11.97
N PRO A 71 11.76 8.44 10.98
CA PRO A 71 12.96 7.95 10.30
C PRO A 71 14.17 7.81 11.22
N TYR A 72 14.23 8.57 12.32
CA TYR A 72 15.33 8.53 13.29
C TYR A 72 15.18 7.44 14.36
N SER A 73 14.03 6.74 14.40
CA SER A 73 13.79 5.69 15.40
C SER A 73 14.07 4.30 14.82
N LYS A 74 15.29 3.80 15.04
CA LYS A 74 15.69 2.45 14.61
C LYS A 74 14.70 1.37 15.08
N ALA A 75 14.31 1.41 16.35
CA ALA A 75 13.36 0.44 16.93
C ALA A 75 11.99 0.45 16.22
N ARG A 76 11.46 1.63 15.84
CA ARG A 76 10.20 1.71 15.10
C ARG A 76 10.35 1.22 13.66
N LYS A 77 11.48 1.53 13.00
CA LYS A 77 11.79 1.01 11.65
C LYS A 77 11.91 -0.52 11.65
N ASP A 78 12.60 -1.09 12.64
CA ASP A 78 12.79 -2.53 12.76
C ASP A 78 11.48 -3.26 13.04
N LYS A 79 10.65 -2.73 13.95
CA LYS A 79 9.30 -3.25 14.17
C LYS A 79 8.45 -3.22 12.89
N LEU A 80 8.48 -2.11 12.15
CA LEU A 80 7.73 -2.01 10.89
C LEU A 80 8.25 -2.99 9.84
N ARG A 81 9.57 -3.22 9.79
CA ARG A 81 10.20 -4.23 8.93
C ARG A 81 9.68 -5.64 9.26
N GLU A 82 9.65 -6.02 10.52
CA GLU A 82 9.12 -7.32 10.97
C GLU A 82 7.65 -7.48 10.60
N GLU A 83 6.81 -6.49 10.89
CA GLU A 83 5.39 -6.53 10.55
C GLU A 83 5.15 -6.69 9.03
N ILE A 84 6.02 -6.12 8.19
CA ILE A 84 5.95 -6.23 6.72
C ILE A 84 6.44 -7.60 6.25
N MET A 85 7.46 -8.16 6.89
CA MET A 85 7.96 -9.51 6.60
C MET A 85 6.90 -10.57 6.92
N GLU A 86 6.17 -10.42 8.00
CA GLU A 86 5.14 -11.36 8.45
C GLU A 86 3.78 -11.19 7.75
N ALA A 87 3.52 -10.01 7.17
CA ALA A 87 2.26 -9.72 6.50
C ALA A 87 1.94 -10.72 5.38
N LYS A 88 0.73 -11.31 5.46
CA LYS A 88 0.11 -12.16 4.44
C LYS A 88 -1.41 -11.88 4.39
N PRO A 89 -2.03 -11.72 3.20
CA PRO A 89 -1.39 -11.57 1.90
C PRO A 89 -0.67 -10.21 1.78
N MET A 90 0.38 -10.13 0.96
CA MET A 90 1.16 -8.90 0.78
C MET A 90 1.65 -8.80 -0.66
N ILE A 91 1.66 -7.58 -1.20
CA ILE A 91 2.30 -7.23 -2.47
C ILE A 91 3.41 -6.22 -2.26
N ASN A 92 4.33 -6.18 -3.21
CA ASN A 92 5.43 -5.21 -3.23
C ASN A 92 6.24 -5.21 -1.92
N LYS A 93 6.38 -6.37 -1.26
CA LYS A 93 7.08 -6.51 0.02
C LYS A 93 8.51 -5.96 -0.08
N GLU A 94 9.21 -6.29 -1.16
CA GLU A 94 10.56 -5.81 -1.44
C GLU A 94 10.63 -4.27 -1.51
N TRP A 95 9.66 -3.63 -2.17
CA TRP A 95 9.59 -2.17 -2.26
C TRP A 95 9.47 -1.53 -0.88
N PHE A 96 8.63 -2.05 0.00
CA PHE A 96 8.51 -1.54 1.38
C PHE A 96 9.82 -1.64 2.16
N LEU A 97 10.51 -2.78 2.04
CA LEU A 97 11.80 -2.99 2.70
C LEU A 97 12.87 -2.04 2.15
N GLU A 98 12.85 -1.79 0.84
CA GLU A 98 13.73 -0.81 0.20
C GLU A 98 13.50 0.61 0.74
N GLN A 99 12.24 1.05 0.87
CA GLN A 99 11.95 2.38 1.43
C GLN A 99 12.43 2.52 2.88
N LEU A 100 12.25 1.49 3.71
CA LEU A 100 12.79 1.47 5.07
C LEU A 100 14.32 1.53 5.12
N ASN A 101 15.00 0.95 4.12
CA ASN A 101 16.47 1.01 4.01
C ASN A 101 16.96 2.40 3.57
N LYS A 102 16.15 3.13 2.78
CA LYS A 102 16.46 4.50 2.33
C LYS A 102 16.31 5.54 3.46
N MET A 103 15.45 5.28 4.45
CA MET A 103 15.33 6.11 5.65
C MET A 103 16.59 5.98 6.50
N ARG A 104 17.52 6.94 6.40
CA ARG A 104 18.69 7.04 7.29
C ARG A 104 18.28 7.60 8.64
#